data_AF-A0AAJ2B9S1-F1
#
_entry.id   AF-A0AAJ2B9S1-F1
#
_cell.length_a   1.000
_cell.length_b   1.000
_cell.length_c   1.000
_cell.angle_alpha   90.00
_cell.angle_beta   90.00
_cell.angle_gamma   90.00
#
_symmetry.space_group_name_H-M   'P 1'
#
loop_
_entity.id
_entity.type
_entity.pdbx_description
1 polymer ?
#
loop_
_entity_poly.entity_id
_entity_poly.type
_entity_poly.pdbx_seq_one_letter_code
_entity_poly.pdbx_strand_id
1 'polypeptide(L)'
;MSEAFLRKIATVVDLVVVRTSTLSALHRTVRANDPEITKFWKRPDASEWRDLRTHPQYGPVAQWLWDVEGRSCELKYELVAEFGGDWSLLGLLLCDELSRRRMG
;
A
#
# COMPACT_ATOMS: atom_id res chain seq x y z
N MET A 1 -0.12 11.43 22.56
CA MET A 1 0.79 11.07 21.45
C MET A 1 1.43 12.33 20.91
N SER A 2 2.71 12.29 20.52
CA SER A 2 3.40 13.47 19.97
C SER A 2 2.88 13.82 18.57
N GLU A 3 3.10 15.06 18.13
CA GLU A 3 2.74 15.48 16.77
C GLU A 3 3.53 14.69 15.71
N ALA A 4 4.81 14.41 15.97
CA ALA A 4 5.63 13.56 15.11
C ALA A 4 5.05 12.14 14.96
N PHE A 5 4.51 11.59 16.04
CA PHE A 5 3.86 10.29 16.04
C PHE A 5 2.61 10.28 15.16
N LEU A 6 1.72 11.27 15.34
CA LEU A 6 0.51 11.40 14.53
C LEU A 6 0.83 11.57 13.04
N ARG A 7 1.91 12.30 12.70
CA ARG A 7 2.40 12.44 11.32
C ARG A 7 2.82 11.10 10.72
N LYS A 8 3.47 10.21 11.47
CA LYS A 8 3.83 8.87 10.99
C LYS A 8 2.59 8.04 10.68
N ILE A 9 1.57 8.05 11.55
CA ILE A 9 0.29 7.36 11.32
C ILE A 9 -0.39 7.88 10.05
N ALA A 10 -0.51 9.19 9.91
CA ALA A 10 -1.03 9.85 8.70
C ALA A 10 -0.27 9.42 7.45
N THR A 11 1.06 9.42 7.51
CA THR A 11 1.94 9.02 6.39
C THR A 11 1.71 7.57 5.99
N VAL A 12 1.58 6.65 6.95
CA VAL A 12 1.27 5.24 6.64
C VAL A 12 -0.07 5.13 5.91
N VAL A 13 -1.09 5.86 6.35
CA VAL A 13 -2.41 5.86 5.68
C VAL A 13 -2.30 6.46 4.27
N ASP A 14 -1.57 7.56 4.08
CA ASP A 14 -1.32 8.14 2.74
C ASP A 14 -0.69 7.11 1.80
N LEU A 15 0.38 6.44 2.25
CA LEU A 15 1.08 5.43 1.47
C LEU A 15 0.18 4.24 1.12
N VAL A 16 -0.66 3.79 2.05
CA VAL A 16 -1.60 2.69 1.81
C VAL A 16 -2.68 3.10 0.80
N VAL A 17 -3.24 4.30 0.93
CA VAL A 17 -4.28 4.82 0.02
C VAL A 17 -3.74 4.99 -1.39
N VAL A 18 -2.57 5.64 -1.55
CA VAL A 18 -1.98 5.85 -2.88
C VAL A 18 -1.59 4.52 -3.51
N ARG A 19 -1.00 3.59 -2.74
CA ARG A 19 -0.64 2.26 -3.23
C ARG A 19 -1.87 1.49 -3.72
N THR A 20 -2.93 1.47 -2.91
CA THR A 20 -4.16 0.72 -3.23
C THR A 20 -4.83 1.28 -4.48
N SER A 21 -4.87 2.61 -4.61
CA SER A 21 -5.44 3.30 -5.77
C SER A 21 -4.62 3.04 -7.04
N THR A 22 -3.29 3.15 -6.95
CA THR A 22 -2.37 2.88 -8.07
C THR A 22 -2.40 1.43 -8.50
N LEU A 23 -2.44 0.49 -7.55
CA LEU A 23 -2.52 -0.96 -7.82
C LEU A 23 -3.84 -1.29 -8.56
N SER A 24 -4.94 -0.69 -8.13
CA SER A 24 -6.25 -0.84 -8.79
C SER A 24 -6.25 -0.24 -10.20
N ALA A 25 -5.59 0.91 -10.41
CA ALA A 25 -5.43 1.52 -11.72
C ALA A 25 -4.58 0.63 -12.66
N LEU A 26 -3.43 0.15 -12.17
CA LEU A 26 -2.55 -0.76 -12.91
C LEU A 26 -3.31 -2.03 -13.32
N HIS A 27 -4.05 -2.64 -12.40
CA HIS A 27 -4.84 -3.84 -12.68
C HIS A 27 -5.87 -3.60 -13.80
N ARG A 28 -6.55 -2.45 -13.81
CA ARG A 28 -7.48 -2.09 -14.89
C ARG A 28 -6.76 -1.90 -16.23
N THR A 29 -5.62 -1.22 -16.24
CA THR A 29 -4.81 -1.00 -17.45
C THR A 29 -4.31 -2.31 -18.03
N VAL A 30 -3.73 -3.18 -17.20
CA VAL A 30 -3.27 -4.51 -17.61
C VAL A 30 -4.42 -5.34 -18.17
N ARG A 31 -5.60 -5.28 -17.53
CA ARG A 31 -6.78 -6.00 -18.02
C ARG A 31 -7.32 -5.52 -19.36
N ALA A 32 -7.17 -4.24 -19.66
CA ALA A 32 -7.58 -3.68 -20.94
C ALA A 32 -6.61 -4.05 -22.07
N ASN A 33 -5.31 -4.18 -21.77
CA ASN A 33 -4.27 -4.22 -22.80
C ASN A 33 -3.56 -5.58 -22.92
N ASP A 34 -3.46 -6.36 -21.84
CA ASP A 34 -2.68 -7.60 -21.78
C ASP A 34 -3.46 -8.75 -21.13
N PRO A 35 -4.35 -9.41 -21.89
CA PRO A 35 -5.18 -10.50 -21.38
C PRO A 35 -4.37 -11.70 -20.88
N GLU A 36 -3.17 -11.95 -21.42
CA GLU A 36 -2.28 -13.00 -20.94
C GLU A 36 -1.85 -12.78 -19.49
N ILE A 37 -1.59 -11.53 -19.11
CA ILE A 37 -1.21 -11.19 -17.74
C ILE A 37 -2.37 -11.42 -16.78
N THR A 38 -3.59 -11.11 -17.21
CA THR A 38 -4.78 -11.29 -16.39
C THR A 38 -5.17 -12.75 -16.12
N LYS A 39 -4.63 -13.70 -16.89
CA LYS A 39 -4.86 -15.13 -16.63
C LYS A 39 -4.28 -15.56 -15.27
N PHE A 40 -3.15 -14.97 -14.89
CA PHE A 40 -2.50 -15.24 -13.60
C PHE A 40 -2.79 -14.16 -12.55
N TRP A 41 -2.78 -12.87 -12.91
CA TRP A 41 -3.11 -11.80 -11.97
C TRP A 41 -4.61 -11.46 -12.00
N LYS A 42 -5.41 -12.18 -11.21
CA LYS A 42 -6.89 -12.13 -11.25
C LYS A 42 -7.52 -11.05 -10.36
N ARG A 43 -6.83 -10.62 -9.30
CA ARG A 43 -7.30 -9.63 -8.34
C ARG A 43 -6.22 -8.58 -8.11
N PRO A 44 -6.55 -7.30 -7.96
CA PRO A 44 -5.56 -6.24 -7.80
C PRO A 44 -4.56 -6.50 -6.65
N ASP A 45 -5.05 -6.97 -5.51
CA ASP A 45 -4.28 -7.20 -4.28
C ASP A 45 -3.46 -8.50 -4.27
N ALA A 46 -3.65 -9.37 -5.27
CA ALA A 46 -2.94 -10.63 -5.36
C ALA A 46 -1.46 -10.42 -5.69
N SER A 47 -0.56 -11.13 -5.03
CA SER A 47 0.89 -10.87 -5.04
C SER A 47 1.56 -10.94 -6.42
N GLU A 48 0.90 -11.54 -7.41
CA GLU A 48 1.35 -11.70 -8.80
C GLU A 48 1.65 -10.37 -9.50
N TRP A 49 1.09 -9.24 -9.01
CA TRP A 49 1.49 -7.92 -9.55
C TRP A 49 2.98 -7.64 -9.39
N ARG A 50 3.65 -8.29 -8.43
CA ARG A 50 5.09 -8.14 -8.15
C ARG A 50 5.97 -8.74 -9.24
N ASP A 51 5.44 -9.71 -9.98
CA ASP A 51 6.15 -10.32 -11.11
C ASP A 51 6.23 -9.36 -12.29
N LEU A 52 5.33 -8.36 -12.34
CA LEU A 52 5.35 -7.33 -13.37
C LEU A 52 6.54 -6.37 -13.25
N ARG A 53 7.33 -6.40 -12.17
CA ARG A 53 8.49 -5.50 -11.97
C ARG A 53 9.54 -5.61 -13.06
N THR A 54 9.64 -6.76 -13.72
CA THR A 54 10.55 -6.99 -14.86
C THR A 54 9.88 -6.72 -16.21
N HIS A 55 8.58 -6.42 -16.24
CA HIS A 55 7.83 -6.17 -17.47
C HIS A 55 8.23 -4.82 -18.08
N PRO A 56 8.51 -4.72 -19.40
CA PRO A 56 8.96 -3.46 -20.01
C PRO A 56 7.98 -2.29 -19.83
N GLN A 57 6.67 -2.57 -19.93
CA GLN A 57 5.64 -1.52 -19.86
C GLN A 57 5.14 -1.25 -18.44
N TYR A 58 5.06 -2.27 -17.59
CA TYR A 58 4.41 -2.19 -16.27
C TYR A 58 5.40 -2.21 -15.12
N GLY A 59 6.63 -2.62 -15.39
CA GLY A 59 7.72 -2.74 -14.42
C GLY A 59 7.98 -1.48 -13.62
N PRO A 60 8.04 -0.29 -14.23
CA PRO A 60 8.24 0.94 -13.47
C PRO A 60 7.15 1.18 -12.41
N VAL A 61 5.88 0.97 -12.75
CA VAL A 61 4.75 1.16 -11.80
C VAL A 61 4.72 0.05 -10.75
N ALA A 62 4.98 -1.20 -11.15
CA ALA A 62 5.07 -2.32 -10.22
C ALA A 62 6.25 -2.13 -9.24
N GLN A 63 7.41 -1.64 -9.70
CA GLN A 63 8.55 -1.38 -8.82
C GLN A 63 8.21 -0.28 -7.81
N TRP A 64 7.58 0.81 -8.26
CA TRP A 64 7.13 1.86 -7.36
C TRP A 64 6.14 1.35 -6.30
N LEU A 65 5.18 0.50 -6.69
CA LEU A 65 4.22 -0.11 -5.76
C LEU A 65 4.91 -0.96 -4.67
N TRP A 66 5.98 -1.66 -5.05
CA TRP A 66 6.82 -2.43 -4.13
C TRP A 66 7.58 -1.54 -3.17
N ASP A 67 8.18 -0.45 -3.65
CA ASP A 67 8.92 0.47 -2.79
C ASP A 67 8.00 1.19 -1.80
N VAL A 68 6.78 1.56 -2.22
CA VAL A 68 5.76 2.14 -1.34
C VAL A 68 5.29 1.13 -0.29
N GLU A 69 5.11 -0.14 -0.67
CA GLU A 69 4.83 -1.21 0.30
C GLU A 69 5.92 -1.31 1.35
N GLY A 70 7.19 -1.36 0.92
CA GLY A 70 8.37 -1.41 1.79
C GLY A 70 8.41 -0.26 2.78
N ARG A 71 8.32 0.98 2.31
CA ARG A 71 8.30 2.18 3.18
C ARG A 71 7.14 2.17 4.18
N SER A 72 5.95 1.77 3.72
CA SER A 72 4.79 1.65 4.61
C SER A 72 5.01 0.58 5.68
N CYS A 73 5.73 -0.49 5.35
CA CYS A 73 6.06 -1.58 6.26
C CYS A 73 7.08 -1.12 7.32
N GLU A 74 8.17 -0.47 6.88
CA GLU A 74 9.20 0.09 7.76
C GLU A 74 8.60 1.04 8.81
N LEU A 75 7.75 1.98 8.37
CA LEU A 75 7.07 2.90 9.28
C LEU A 75 6.13 2.19 10.27
N LYS A 76 5.44 1.13 9.85
CA LYS A 76 4.59 0.33 10.76
C LYS A 76 5.43 -0.38 11.83
N TYR A 77 6.60 -0.92 11.46
CA TYR A 77 7.51 -1.53 12.42
C TYR A 77 8.05 -0.51 13.43
N GLU A 78 8.43 0.68 12.98
CA GLU A 78 8.83 1.77 13.90
C GLU A 78 7.70 2.10 14.88
N LEU A 79 6.48 2.30 14.39
CA LEU A 79 5.31 2.63 15.21
C LEU A 79 4.97 1.53 16.22
N VAL A 80 5.04 0.27 15.81
CA VAL A 80 4.80 -0.87 16.71
C VAL A 80 5.88 -0.98 17.78
N ALA A 81 7.14 -0.69 17.45
CA ALA A 81 8.20 -0.65 18.45
C ALA A 81 7.92 0.41 19.53
N GLU A 82 7.38 1.57 19.14
CA GLU A 82 6.92 2.61 20.08
C GLU A 82 5.73 2.15 20.97
N PHE A 83 5.00 1.11 20.55
CA PHE A 83 3.91 0.48 21.31
C PHE A 83 4.29 -0.80 22.05
N GLY A 84 5.59 -1.09 22.20
CA GLY A 84 6.03 -2.32 22.87
C GLY A 84 5.59 -3.60 22.15
N GLY A 85 5.36 -3.54 20.83
CA GLY A 85 4.95 -4.69 20.03
C GLY A 85 3.45 -4.80 19.76
N ASP A 86 2.62 -3.84 20.19
CA ASP A 86 1.17 -3.91 20.00
C ASP A 86 0.71 -3.55 18.57
N TRP A 87 0.61 -4.57 17.73
CA TRP A 87 0.05 -4.47 16.38
C TRP A 87 -1.45 -4.16 16.36
N SER A 88 -2.19 -4.54 17.40
CA SER A 88 -3.64 -4.32 17.46
C SER A 88 -3.94 -2.84 17.67
N LEU A 89 -3.20 -2.20 18.58
CA LEU A 89 -3.27 -0.75 18.80
C LEU A 89 -2.91 0.03 17.53
N LEU A 90 -1.83 -0.37 16.84
CA LEU A 90 -1.49 0.24 15.55
C LEU A 90 -2.63 0.09 14.55
N GLY A 91 -3.23 -1.11 14.44
CA GLY A 91 -4.37 -1.36 13.56
C GLY A 91 -5.55 -0.41 13.84
N LEU A 92 -5.91 -0.24 15.12
CA LEU A 92 -6.98 0.66 15.53
C LEU A 92 -6.70 2.12 15.13
N LEU A 93 -5.48 2.61 15.36
CA LEU A 93 -5.10 3.98 15.04
C LEU A 93 -5.05 4.26 13.53
N LEU A 94 -4.59 3.28 12.74
CA LEU A 94 -4.62 3.38 11.28
C LEU A 94 -6.05 3.40 10.75
N CYS A 95 -6.95 2.60 11.33
CA CYS A 95 -8.38 2.59 10.98
C CYS A 95 -9.06 3.92 11.35
N ASP A 96 -8.74 4.50 12.51
CA ASP A 96 -9.26 5.80 12.92
C ASP A 96 -8.81 6.92 11.96
N GLU A 97 -7.51 7.00 11.65
CA GLU A 97 -6.98 7.97 10.70
C GLU A 97 -7.61 7.81 9.31
N LEU A 98 -7.76 6.58 8.82
CA LEU A 98 -8.43 6.32 7.55
C LEU A 98 -9.90 6.77 7.58
N SER A 99 -10.60 6.58 8.71
CA SER A 99 -11.98 7.00 8.88
C SER A 99 -12.10 8.53 8.90
N ARG A 100 -11.19 9.22 9.60
CA ARG A 100 -11.13 10.69 9.62
C ARG A 100 -10.96 11.28 8.22
N ARG A 101 -10.15 10.65 7.37
CA ARG A 101 -9.93 11.08 5.97
C ARG A 101 -11.10 10.82 5.03
N ARG A 102 -12.01 9.91 5.37
CA ARG A 102 -13.23 9.66 4.58
C ARG A 102 -14.37 10.62 4.92
N MET A 103 -14.31 11.27 6.08
CA MET A 103 -15.34 12.19 6.57
C MET A 103 -15.01 13.67 6.32
N GLY A 104 -13.76 14.00 6.01
CA GLY A 104 -13.33 15.34 5.60
C GLY A 104 -13.27 15.46 4.09
#